data_AF-A0A6B0WDC6-F1
#
_entry.id   AF-A0A6B0WDC6-F1
#
_cell.length_a   1.000
_cell.length_b   1.000
_cell.length_c   1.000
_cell.angle_alpha   90.00
_cell.angle_beta   90.00
_cell.angle_gamma   90.00
#
_symmetry.space_group_name_H-M   'P 1'
#
loop_
_entity.id
_entity.type
_entity.pdbx_description
1 polymer ?
#
loop_
_entity_poly.entity_id
_entity_poly.type
_entity_poly.pdbx_seq_one_letter_code
_entity_poly.pdbx_strand_id
1 'polypeptide(L)'
;MQDDLSRLPPAAGFLRTHLDGKLVKGGAGGVHLTPSGSSVLFDSPGMPAGRPGCIIEGTRVQHETSDADLRRYSVLVREGRKEELVNAIGLVAPGTEDVEILKDAAGDSYLSVTVAGGRPRPLHDLGGGAVRLARLLIGIFASQGAILLSDELENGIHHSAQREVWDKARQWINLWEVQLIATTHSAEFLEAAIDAFADRPKDLSVHRLFRNPGTGRTEVATFTGEALAGARNLDLEIR
;
A
#
# COMPACT_ATOMS: atom_id res chain seq x y z
N MET A 1 10.86 -6.88 35.57
CA MET A 1 11.95 -6.19 34.85
C MET A 1 11.32 -4.93 34.29
N GLN A 2 11.54 -3.80 34.97
CA GLN A 2 10.85 -2.53 34.73
C GLN A 2 11.48 -1.82 33.54
N ASP A 3 10.68 -1.51 32.52
CA ASP A 3 11.05 -0.56 31.48
C ASP A 3 10.95 0.86 32.05
N ASP A 4 12.09 1.53 32.11
CA ASP A 4 12.22 2.94 32.44
C ASP A 4 11.67 3.80 31.29
N LEU A 5 10.45 4.29 31.46
CA LEU A 5 9.74 5.18 30.52
C LEU A 5 10.07 6.67 30.73
N SER A 6 11.16 7.02 31.40
CA SER A 6 11.61 8.42 31.57
C SER A 6 12.28 9.03 30.32
N ARG A 7 11.83 8.67 29.11
CA ARG A 7 12.34 9.32 27.89
C ARG A 7 11.75 10.73 27.78
N LEU A 8 12.60 11.72 28.02
CA LEU A 8 12.38 13.12 27.63
C LEU A 8 11.78 13.18 26.21
N PRO A 9 10.85 14.12 25.93
CA PRO A 9 10.34 14.30 24.59
C PRO A 9 11.51 14.48 23.63
N PRO A 10 11.42 13.93 22.41
CA PRO A 10 12.38 14.25 21.38
C PRO A 10 12.64 15.74 21.29
N ALA A 11 13.91 16.16 21.41
CA ALA A 11 14.35 17.41 20.84
C ALA A 11 13.76 17.52 19.42
N ALA A 12 13.18 18.67 19.09
CA ALA A 12 12.49 18.87 17.81
C ALA A 12 13.33 18.34 16.63
N GLY A 13 12.75 17.45 15.83
CA GLY A 13 13.31 17.07 14.53
C GLY A 13 14.13 15.77 14.45
N PHE A 14 13.86 14.72 15.23
CA PHE A 14 14.45 13.41 14.95
C PHE A 14 13.41 12.31 14.73
N LEU A 15 13.44 11.71 13.54
CA LEU A 15 12.85 10.40 13.29
C LEU A 15 13.91 9.35 13.65
N ARG A 16 13.60 8.41 14.54
CA ARG A 16 14.48 7.30 14.93
C ARG A 16 13.90 5.99 14.43
N THR A 17 14.54 5.37 13.45
CA THR A 17 14.15 4.05 12.96
C THR A 17 14.76 2.96 13.85
N HIS A 18 13.96 1.99 14.26
CA HIS A 18 14.42 0.80 14.96
C HIS A 18 14.07 -0.43 14.13
N LEU A 19 14.98 -1.40 14.05
CA LEU A 19 14.79 -2.70 13.40
C LEU A 19 15.16 -3.79 14.43
N ASP A 20 14.27 -4.75 14.66
CA ASP A 20 14.41 -5.79 15.71
C ASP A 20 14.76 -5.23 17.10
N GLY A 21 14.09 -4.12 17.46
CA GLY A 21 14.31 -3.42 18.75
C GLY A 21 15.63 -2.67 18.86
N LYS A 22 16.49 -2.70 17.82
CA LYS A 22 17.77 -1.99 17.79
C LYS A 22 17.64 -0.70 17.00
N LEU A 23 18.18 0.39 17.55
CA LEU A 23 18.25 1.68 16.86
C LEU A 23 19.11 1.54 15.60
N VAL A 24 18.54 1.85 14.44
CA VAL A 24 19.27 1.88 13.19
C VAL A 24 20.05 3.20 13.10
N LYS A 25 21.37 3.09 13.05
CA LYS A 25 22.27 4.24 12.90
C LYS A 25 22.55 4.48 11.41
N GLY A 26 22.51 5.75 10.98
CA GLY A 26 22.87 6.12 9.60
C GLY A 26 24.35 5.84 9.31
N GLY A 27 24.65 5.18 8.19
CA GLY A 27 25.98 4.79 7.75
C GLY A 27 25.93 4.01 6.43
N ALA A 28 27.08 3.63 5.87
CA ALA A 28 27.13 2.75 4.69
C ALA A 28 26.53 1.39 5.05
N GLY A 29 25.35 1.07 4.49
CA GLY A 29 24.53 -0.08 4.91
C GLY A 29 23.52 0.23 6.03
N GLY A 30 23.21 1.50 6.30
CA GLY A 30 22.17 1.93 7.24
C GLY A 30 20.82 2.18 6.55
N VAL A 31 19.83 2.64 7.33
CA VAL A 31 18.53 3.06 6.78
C VAL A 31 18.61 4.44 6.16
N HIS A 32 18.28 4.53 4.88
CA HIS A 32 18.20 5.79 4.13
C HIS A 32 16.75 6.15 3.83
N LEU A 33 16.39 7.41 4.07
CA LEU A 33 15.08 7.97 3.72
C LEU A 33 15.23 8.77 2.44
N THR A 34 14.65 8.27 1.36
CA THR A 34 14.67 8.96 0.08
C THR A 34 13.25 9.39 -0.29
N PRO A 35 12.94 10.70 -0.25
CA PRO A 35 11.70 11.20 -0.85
C PRO A 35 11.66 10.84 -2.34
N SER A 36 10.59 10.19 -2.77
CA SER A 36 10.37 9.79 -4.16
C SER A 36 8.92 10.09 -4.53
N GLY A 37 8.66 11.32 -4.97
CA GLY A 37 7.31 11.78 -5.30
C GLY A 37 6.40 11.80 -4.06
N SER A 38 5.31 11.02 -4.10
CA SER A 38 4.37 10.83 -2.98
C SER A 38 4.81 9.80 -1.95
N SER A 39 5.97 9.18 -2.16
CA SER A 39 6.43 8.08 -1.32
C SER A 39 7.76 8.37 -0.65
N VAL A 40 8.02 7.67 0.45
CA VAL A 40 9.31 7.66 1.13
C VAL A 40 9.88 6.26 1.06
N LEU A 41 11.08 6.13 0.52
CA LEU A 41 11.81 4.86 0.46
C LEU A 41 12.68 4.72 1.71
N PHE A 42 12.66 3.53 2.31
CA PHE A 42 13.51 3.12 3.41
C PHE A 42 14.42 2.01 2.92
N ASP A 43 15.68 2.32 2.66
CA ASP A 43 16.65 1.28 2.32
C ASP A 43 17.03 0.49 3.58
N SER A 44 17.22 -0.82 3.48
CA SER A 44 17.66 -1.65 4.61
C SER A 44 18.85 -2.50 4.17
N PRO A 45 19.87 -2.70 5.03
CA PRO A 45 20.96 -3.63 4.73
C PRO A 45 20.43 -5.04 4.44
N GLY A 46 20.95 -5.65 3.37
CA GLY A 46 20.58 -7.01 2.94
C GLY A 46 19.59 -7.08 1.78
N MET A 47 18.98 -5.94 1.36
CA MET A 47 18.14 -5.91 0.17
C MET A 47 18.95 -5.85 -1.13
N PRO A 48 18.46 -6.43 -2.24
CA PRO A 48 19.08 -6.27 -3.56
C PRO A 48 19.23 -4.79 -3.95
N ALA A 49 20.27 -4.47 -4.73
CA ALA A 49 20.52 -3.10 -5.17
C ALA A 49 19.30 -2.52 -5.90
N GLY A 50 18.83 -1.34 -5.47
CA GLY A 50 17.66 -0.68 -6.02
C GLY A 50 16.32 -1.18 -5.48
N ARG A 51 16.29 -2.12 -4.52
CA ARG A 51 15.08 -2.54 -3.80
C ARG A 51 15.03 -1.92 -2.40
N PRO A 52 14.03 -1.09 -2.08
CA PRO A 52 13.86 -0.55 -0.74
C PRO A 52 13.39 -1.64 0.24
N GLY A 53 13.80 -1.56 1.50
CA GLY A 53 13.31 -2.42 2.58
C GLY A 53 11.93 -2.02 3.10
N CYS A 54 11.52 -0.77 2.89
CA CYS A 54 10.16 -0.32 3.10
C CYS A 54 9.79 0.83 2.16
N ILE A 55 8.55 0.86 1.69
CA ILE A 55 7.97 1.98 0.94
C ILE A 55 6.80 2.54 1.76
N ILE A 56 6.77 3.85 1.98
CA ILE A 56 5.63 4.56 2.58
C ILE A 56 4.92 5.34 1.50
N GLU A 57 3.61 5.13 1.36
CA GLU A 57 2.74 5.89 0.46
C GLU A 57 1.72 6.70 1.27
N GLY A 58 1.77 8.02 1.13
CA GLY A 58 0.84 8.92 1.81
C GLY A 58 -0.48 9.12 1.07
N THR A 59 -1.51 9.49 1.83
CA THR A 59 -2.93 9.71 1.48
C THR A 59 -3.26 10.71 0.38
N ARG A 60 -2.28 11.35 -0.27
CA ARG A 60 -2.62 12.34 -1.31
C ARG A 60 -3.38 11.64 -2.43
N VAL A 61 -4.65 12.01 -2.61
CA VAL A 61 -5.44 11.75 -3.82
C VAL A 61 -4.71 12.43 -4.96
N GLN A 62 -3.78 11.71 -5.56
CA GLN A 62 -3.12 12.18 -6.75
C GLN A 62 -3.98 11.70 -7.91
N HIS A 63 -4.57 12.67 -8.59
CA HIS A 63 -5.20 12.44 -9.88
C HIS A 63 -4.17 12.04 -10.95
N GLU A 64 -2.87 12.17 -10.68
CA GLU A 64 -1.80 11.85 -11.61
C GLU A 64 -0.83 10.84 -11.00
N THR A 65 -0.19 10.05 -11.86
CA THR A 65 0.88 9.12 -11.45
C THR A 65 2.15 9.91 -11.19
N SER A 66 2.81 9.68 -10.05
CA SER A 66 4.05 10.39 -9.73
C SER A 66 5.23 9.84 -10.55
N ASP A 67 6.31 10.61 -10.70
CA ASP A 67 7.57 10.11 -11.32
C ASP A 67 8.08 8.82 -10.67
N ALA A 68 7.84 8.65 -9.37
CA ALA A 68 8.18 7.42 -8.65
C ALA A 68 7.39 6.23 -9.16
N ASP A 69 6.08 6.41 -9.40
CA ASP A 69 5.20 5.39 -9.94
C ASP A 69 5.61 5.02 -11.37
N LEU A 70 5.97 6.01 -12.21
CA LEU A 70 6.47 5.77 -13.57
C LEU A 70 7.78 4.97 -13.57
N ARG A 71 8.70 5.29 -12.66
CA ARG A 71 9.95 4.53 -12.52
C ARG A 71 9.69 3.09 -12.09
N ARG A 72 8.82 2.87 -11.10
CA ARG A 72 8.45 1.53 -10.62
C ARG A 72 7.73 0.74 -11.70
N TYR A 73 6.81 1.37 -12.41
CA TYR A 73 6.15 0.78 -13.57
C TYR A 73 7.16 0.37 -14.66
N SER A 74 8.16 1.22 -14.93
CA SER A 74 9.23 0.88 -15.86
C SER A 74 10.08 -0.32 -15.42
N VAL A 75 10.23 -0.58 -14.11
CA VAL A 75 10.85 -1.81 -13.60
C VAL A 75 9.93 -3.00 -13.86
N LEU A 76 8.64 -2.88 -13.52
CA LEU A 76 7.62 -3.91 -13.72
C LEU A 76 7.53 -4.37 -15.18
N VAL A 77 7.55 -3.44 -16.13
CA VAL A 77 7.56 -3.75 -17.57
C VAL A 77 8.85 -4.45 -17.98
N ARG A 78 10.01 -4.00 -17.50
CA ARG A 78 11.31 -4.61 -17.81
C ARG A 78 11.45 -6.04 -17.27
N GLU A 79 10.76 -6.36 -16.17
CA GLU A 79 10.68 -7.72 -15.63
C GLU A 79 9.58 -8.57 -16.31
N GLY A 80 8.95 -8.06 -17.38
CA GLY A 80 7.99 -8.81 -18.19
C GLY A 80 6.60 -8.97 -17.56
N ARG A 81 6.24 -8.13 -16.57
CA ARG A 81 5.00 -8.28 -15.78
C ARG A 81 3.88 -7.32 -16.21
N LYS A 82 4.03 -6.63 -17.34
CA LYS A 82 3.05 -5.65 -17.84
C LYS A 82 1.65 -6.26 -17.94
N GLU A 83 1.53 -7.44 -18.54
CA GLU A 83 0.26 -8.11 -18.77
C GLU A 83 -0.48 -8.43 -17.46
N GLU A 84 0.24 -8.75 -16.38
CA GLU A 84 -0.38 -8.99 -15.07
C GLU A 84 -1.05 -7.71 -14.54
N LEU A 85 -0.42 -6.55 -14.72
CA LEU A 85 -0.99 -5.26 -14.34
C LEU A 85 -2.21 -4.90 -15.21
N VAL A 86 -2.10 -5.07 -16.53
CA VAL A 86 -3.19 -4.82 -17.48
C VAL A 86 -4.43 -5.66 -17.11
N ASN A 87 -4.23 -6.96 -16.88
CA ASN A 87 -5.29 -7.88 -16.48
C ASN A 87 -5.90 -7.49 -15.12
N ALA A 88 -5.10 -6.99 -14.20
CA ALA A 88 -5.56 -6.54 -12.90
C ALA A 88 -6.43 -5.27 -12.99
N ILE A 89 -6.02 -4.27 -13.77
CA ILE A 89 -6.82 -3.07 -14.02
C ILE A 89 -8.12 -3.42 -14.74
N GLY A 90 -8.09 -4.46 -15.60
CA GLY A 90 -9.27 -5.02 -16.25
C GLY A 90 -10.42 -5.44 -15.32
N LEU A 91 -10.15 -5.69 -14.04
CA LEU A 91 -11.18 -6.01 -13.03
C LEU A 91 -12.10 -4.82 -12.77
N VAL A 92 -11.51 -3.62 -12.60
CA VAL A 92 -12.25 -2.39 -12.30
C VAL A 92 -12.59 -1.58 -13.55
N ALA A 93 -11.88 -1.82 -14.66
CA ALA A 93 -12.12 -1.22 -15.96
C ALA A 93 -12.13 -2.30 -17.06
N PRO A 94 -13.27 -2.99 -17.27
CA PRO A 94 -13.38 -4.05 -18.28
C PRO A 94 -12.99 -3.58 -19.68
N GLY A 95 -12.28 -4.44 -20.41
CA GLY A 95 -11.76 -4.13 -21.75
C GLY A 95 -10.44 -3.36 -21.76
N THR A 96 -9.74 -3.24 -20.62
CA THR A 96 -8.36 -2.73 -20.58
C THR A 96 -7.44 -3.63 -21.40
N GLU A 97 -6.75 -3.05 -22.38
CA GLU A 97 -5.89 -3.75 -23.35
C GLU A 97 -4.40 -3.46 -23.14
N ASP A 98 -4.07 -2.22 -22.78
CA ASP A 98 -2.68 -1.85 -22.52
C ASP A 98 -2.55 -0.72 -21.50
N VAL A 99 -1.38 -0.66 -20.86
CA VAL A 99 -0.91 0.44 -20.04
C VAL A 99 0.47 0.83 -20.52
N GLU A 100 0.73 2.11 -20.73
CA GLU A 100 2.03 2.57 -21.25
C GLU A 100 2.41 3.93 -20.66
N ILE A 101 3.70 4.29 -20.74
CA ILE A 101 4.15 5.64 -20.38
C ILE A 101 4.13 6.48 -21.65
N LEU A 102 3.30 7.51 -21.66
CA LEU A 102 3.28 8.52 -22.73
C LEU A 102 3.77 9.86 -22.20
N LYS A 103 3.99 10.79 -23.13
CA LYS A 103 4.29 12.19 -22.83
C LYS A 103 3.15 13.09 -23.28
N ASP A 104 2.85 14.10 -22.49
CA ASP A 104 1.89 15.13 -22.87
C ASP A 104 2.53 16.19 -23.79
N ALA A 105 1.78 17.24 -24.10
CA ALA A 105 2.26 18.34 -24.94
C ALA A 105 3.37 19.17 -24.28
N ALA A 106 3.46 19.19 -22.95
CA ALA A 106 4.53 19.83 -22.19
C ALA A 106 5.80 18.97 -22.12
N GLY A 107 5.70 17.68 -22.44
CA GLY A 107 6.77 16.69 -22.38
C GLY A 107 6.81 15.89 -21.07
N ASP A 108 5.82 16.11 -20.19
CA ASP A 108 5.68 15.42 -18.92
C ASP A 108 5.15 14.01 -19.14
N SER A 109 5.75 13.05 -18.45
CA SER A 109 5.40 11.64 -18.62
C SER A 109 4.24 11.25 -17.72
N TYR A 110 3.34 10.38 -18.20
CA TYR A 110 2.20 9.89 -17.44
C TYR A 110 1.85 8.45 -17.83
N LEU A 111 1.15 7.72 -16.95
CA LEU A 111 0.55 6.43 -17.33
C LEU A 111 -0.69 6.66 -18.17
N SER A 112 -0.67 6.09 -19.38
CA SER A 112 -1.80 5.99 -20.27
C SER A 112 -2.37 4.58 -20.26
N VAL A 113 -3.65 4.46 -20.61
CA VAL A 113 -4.38 3.21 -20.74
C VAL A 113 -5.14 3.18 -22.05
N THR A 114 -5.19 2.01 -22.67
CA THR A 114 -6.01 1.73 -23.87
C THR A 114 -7.12 0.75 -23.48
N VAL A 115 -8.35 1.06 -23.88
CA VAL A 115 -9.55 0.27 -23.55
C VAL A 115 -10.37 0.04 -24.82
N ALA A 116 -10.74 -1.22 -25.08
CA ALA A 116 -11.66 -1.64 -26.14
C ALA A 116 -11.32 -1.09 -27.55
N GLY A 117 -10.06 -1.17 -27.98
CA GLY A 117 -9.58 -0.69 -29.27
C GLY A 117 -9.59 0.83 -29.44
N GLY A 118 -9.79 1.56 -28.34
CA GLY A 118 -9.77 3.02 -28.31
C GLY A 118 -8.37 3.61 -28.50
N ARG A 119 -8.27 4.93 -28.43
CA ARG A 119 -6.98 5.62 -28.37
C ARG A 119 -6.45 5.61 -26.93
N PRO A 120 -5.12 5.58 -26.73
CA PRO A 120 -4.53 5.78 -25.41
C PRO A 120 -5.03 7.08 -24.79
N ARG A 121 -5.46 7.00 -23.53
CA ARG A 121 -5.91 8.13 -22.71
C ARG A 121 -5.23 8.09 -21.35
N PRO A 122 -5.15 9.19 -20.58
CA PRO A 122 -4.55 9.16 -19.25
C PRO A 122 -5.23 8.11 -18.35
N LEU A 123 -4.45 7.39 -17.54
CA LEU A 123 -5.00 6.36 -16.64
C LEU A 123 -6.07 6.92 -15.68
N HIS A 124 -5.92 8.18 -15.29
CA HIS A 124 -6.85 8.85 -14.38
C HIS A 124 -8.25 9.05 -14.93
N ASP A 125 -8.41 8.95 -16.25
CA ASP A 125 -9.70 8.97 -16.90
C ASP A 125 -10.58 7.76 -16.55
N LEU A 126 -9.98 6.65 -16.08
CA LEU A 126 -10.72 5.49 -15.60
C LEU A 126 -11.32 5.70 -14.20
N GLY A 127 -11.05 6.85 -13.57
CA GLY A 127 -11.50 7.19 -12.23
C GLY A 127 -10.52 6.77 -11.13
N GLY A 128 -10.79 7.25 -9.90
CA GLY A 128 -9.89 7.10 -8.75
C GLY A 128 -9.57 5.65 -8.40
N GLY A 129 -10.54 4.74 -8.50
CA GLY A 129 -10.37 3.33 -8.13
C GLY A 129 -9.36 2.60 -9.01
N ALA A 130 -9.39 2.83 -10.33
CA ALA A 130 -8.44 2.24 -11.28
C ALA A 130 -7.02 2.77 -11.06
N VAL A 131 -6.87 4.08 -10.84
CA VAL A 131 -5.58 4.69 -10.49
C VAL A 131 -5.06 4.10 -9.18
N ARG A 132 -5.91 3.97 -8.16
CA ARG A 132 -5.51 3.44 -6.85
C ARG A 132 -5.08 1.99 -6.92
N LEU A 133 -5.82 1.15 -7.65
CA LEU A 133 -5.46 -0.25 -7.88
C LEU A 133 -4.11 -0.36 -8.61
N ALA A 134 -3.93 0.38 -9.70
CA ALA A 134 -2.69 0.36 -10.46
C ALA A 134 -1.49 0.74 -9.57
N ARG A 135 -1.63 1.82 -8.79
CA ARG A 135 -0.58 2.29 -7.88
C ARG A 135 -0.29 1.29 -6.76
N LEU A 136 -1.33 0.73 -6.13
CA LEU A 136 -1.17 -0.32 -5.12
C LEU A 136 -0.38 -1.51 -5.66
N LEU A 137 -0.73 -2.00 -6.85
CA LEU A 137 -0.07 -3.14 -7.45
C LEU A 137 1.37 -2.84 -7.87
N ILE A 138 1.61 -1.67 -8.47
CA ILE A 138 2.97 -1.19 -8.77
C ILE A 138 3.78 -1.05 -7.47
N GLY A 139 3.17 -0.56 -6.39
CA GLY A 139 3.77 -0.43 -5.06
C GLY A 139 4.12 -1.79 -4.44
N ILE A 140 3.20 -2.75 -4.46
CA ILE A 140 3.43 -4.12 -3.99
C ILE A 140 4.59 -4.74 -4.77
N PHE A 141 4.58 -4.62 -6.10
CA PHE A 141 5.67 -5.11 -6.94
C PHE A 141 7.01 -4.43 -6.62
N ALA A 142 7.01 -3.12 -6.36
CA ALA A 142 8.22 -2.41 -5.96
C ALA A 142 8.72 -2.79 -4.55
N SER A 143 7.84 -3.32 -3.70
CA SER A 143 8.11 -3.78 -2.33
C SER A 143 8.33 -5.30 -2.23
N GLN A 144 8.71 -5.99 -3.30
CA GLN A 144 9.03 -7.43 -3.27
C GLN A 144 9.99 -7.81 -2.12
N GLY A 145 9.56 -8.72 -1.26
CA GLY A 145 10.28 -9.18 -0.07
C GLY A 145 10.41 -8.12 1.03
N ALA A 146 9.60 -7.07 0.98
CA ALA A 146 9.73 -5.86 1.80
C ALA A 146 8.40 -5.44 2.45
N ILE A 147 8.42 -4.33 3.17
CA ILE A 147 7.23 -3.75 3.79
C ILE A 147 6.65 -2.66 2.88
N LEU A 148 5.34 -2.62 2.73
CA LEU A 148 4.60 -1.51 2.12
C LEU A 148 3.69 -0.88 3.17
N LEU A 149 3.88 0.40 3.48
CA LEU A 149 2.98 1.18 4.32
C LEU A 149 2.09 2.04 3.42
N SER A 150 0.78 1.90 3.54
CA SER A 150 -0.18 2.68 2.73
C SER A 150 -1.21 3.35 3.62
N ASP A 151 -1.30 4.67 3.55
CA ASP A 151 -2.27 5.45 4.32
C ASP A 151 -3.59 5.62 3.52
N GLU A 152 -4.72 5.48 4.21
CA GLU A 152 -6.10 5.51 3.68
C GLU A 152 -6.23 4.72 2.37
N LEU A 153 -5.94 3.41 2.43
CA LEU A 153 -5.85 2.57 1.24
C LEU A 153 -7.15 2.59 0.40
N GLU A 154 -8.30 2.72 1.05
CA GLU A 154 -9.64 2.73 0.43
C GLU A 154 -9.92 3.96 -0.45
N ASN A 155 -9.17 5.04 -0.28
CA ASN A 155 -9.57 6.34 -0.80
C ASN A 155 -9.71 6.33 -2.34
N GLY A 156 -10.85 6.78 -2.83
CA GLY A 156 -11.19 6.77 -4.26
C GLY A 156 -11.66 5.42 -4.82
N ILE A 157 -11.72 4.35 -4.02
CA ILE A 157 -12.22 3.03 -4.42
C ILE A 157 -13.71 2.92 -4.05
N HIS A 158 -14.56 2.78 -5.07
CA HIS A 158 -15.99 2.54 -4.88
C HIS A 158 -16.23 1.20 -4.17
N HIS A 159 -17.18 1.15 -3.23
CA HIS A 159 -17.46 -0.03 -2.39
C HIS A 159 -17.66 -1.32 -3.18
N SER A 160 -18.29 -1.24 -4.36
CA SER A 160 -18.51 -2.40 -5.24
C SER A 160 -17.23 -3.05 -5.77
N ALA A 161 -16.11 -2.32 -5.80
CA ALA A 161 -14.81 -2.79 -6.29
C ALA A 161 -13.82 -3.16 -5.18
N GLN A 162 -14.11 -2.82 -3.92
CA GLN A 162 -13.16 -3.00 -2.80
C GLN A 162 -12.76 -4.47 -2.59
N ARG A 163 -13.72 -5.39 -2.73
CA ARG A 163 -13.46 -6.84 -2.63
C ARG A 163 -12.50 -7.32 -3.73
N GLU A 164 -12.72 -6.92 -4.97
CA GLU A 164 -11.86 -7.30 -6.10
C GLU A 164 -10.45 -6.72 -5.97
N VAL A 165 -10.35 -5.47 -5.48
CA VAL A 165 -9.05 -4.85 -5.16
C VAL A 165 -8.31 -5.69 -4.13
N TRP A 166 -8.96 -6.09 -3.03
CA TRP A 166 -8.34 -6.95 -2.02
C TRP A 166 -7.94 -8.32 -2.57
N ASP A 167 -8.79 -8.95 -3.37
CA ASP A 167 -8.48 -10.25 -3.99
C ASP A 167 -7.27 -10.18 -4.91
N LYS A 168 -7.12 -9.09 -5.67
CA LYS A 168 -5.93 -8.89 -6.51
C LYS A 168 -4.69 -8.52 -5.68
N ALA A 169 -4.85 -7.62 -4.71
CA ALA A 169 -3.77 -7.19 -3.84
C ALA A 169 -3.20 -8.38 -3.05
N ARG A 170 -4.03 -9.20 -2.41
CA ARG A 170 -3.58 -10.38 -1.64
C ARG A 170 -2.82 -11.39 -2.50
N GLN A 171 -3.22 -11.57 -3.76
CA GLN A 171 -2.48 -12.42 -4.70
C GLN A 171 -1.05 -11.92 -4.91
N TRP A 172 -0.88 -10.62 -5.15
CA TRP A 172 0.42 -10.01 -5.38
C TRP A 172 1.25 -9.92 -4.10
N ILE A 173 0.63 -9.56 -2.97
CA ILE A 173 1.28 -9.51 -1.65
C ILE A 173 1.90 -10.88 -1.33
N ASN A 174 1.15 -11.96 -1.51
CA ASN A 174 1.63 -13.32 -1.26
C ASN A 174 2.67 -13.76 -2.30
N LEU A 175 2.46 -13.48 -3.58
CA LEU A 175 3.39 -13.85 -4.66
C LEU A 175 4.76 -13.18 -4.47
N TRP A 176 4.77 -11.96 -3.97
CA TRP A 176 5.95 -11.12 -3.85
C TRP A 176 6.47 -11.01 -2.43
N GLU A 177 5.93 -11.80 -1.49
CA GLU A 177 6.34 -11.84 -0.09
C GLU A 177 6.38 -10.45 0.56
N VAL A 178 5.35 -9.65 0.30
CA VAL A 178 5.23 -8.28 0.82
C VAL A 178 4.47 -8.29 2.13
N GLN A 179 4.91 -7.49 3.11
CA GLN A 179 4.10 -7.17 4.27
C GLN A 179 3.41 -5.82 4.05
N LEU A 180 2.11 -5.83 3.72
CA LEU A 180 1.30 -4.62 3.63
C LEU A 180 0.80 -4.22 5.02
N ILE A 181 1.08 -2.98 5.43
CA ILE A 181 0.44 -2.33 6.58
C ILE A 181 -0.35 -1.15 6.04
N ALA A 182 -1.67 -1.24 6.13
CA ALA A 182 -2.57 -0.23 5.63
C ALA A 182 -3.37 0.40 6.77
N THR A 183 -3.67 1.69 6.66
CA THR A 183 -4.67 2.36 7.49
C THR A 183 -5.96 2.50 6.70
N THR A 184 -7.08 2.52 7.42
CA THR A 184 -8.40 2.78 6.84
C THR A 184 -9.32 3.39 7.89
N HIS A 185 -10.22 4.25 7.46
CA HIS A 185 -11.36 4.68 8.26
C HIS A 185 -12.67 4.05 7.76
N SER A 186 -12.63 3.23 6.72
CA SER A 186 -13.81 2.64 6.10
C SER A 186 -14.15 1.27 6.70
N ALA A 187 -15.33 1.18 7.31
CA ALA A 187 -15.88 -0.09 7.76
C ALA A 187 -16.17 -1.04 6.58
N GLU A 188 -16.67 -0.51 5.46
CA GLU A 188 -16.94 -1.31 4.25
C GLU A 188 -15.65 -1.91 3.68
N PHE A 189 -14.56 -1.14 3.71
CA PHE A 189 -13.26 -1.61 3.21
C PHE A 189 -12.64 -2.67 4.10
N LEU A 190 -12.86 -2.56 5.42
CA LEU A 190 -12.49 -3.57 6.40
C LEU A 190 -13.29 -4.86 6.21
N GLU A 191 -14.61 -4.76 6.05
CA GLU A 191 -15.47 -5.93 5.77
C GLU A 191 -15.05 -6.62 4.46
N ALA A 192 -14.78 -5.85 3.40
CA ALA A 192 -14.27 -6.38 2.14
C ALA A 192 -12.92 -7.10 2.30
N ALA A 193 -12.05 -6.63 3.19
CA ALA A 193 -10.81 -7.32 3.54
C ALA A 193 -11.08 -8.63 4.27
N ILE A 194 -11.90 -8.62 5.33
CA ILE A 194 -12.27 -9.83 6.08
C ILE A 194 -12.82 -10.90 5.14
N ASP A 195 -13.67 -10.48 4.22
CA ASP A 195 -14.27 -11.32 3.18
C ASP A 195 -13.24 -11.86 2.17
N ALA A 196 -12.28 -11.05 1.72
CA ALA A 196 -11.22 -11.45 0.81
C ALA A 196 -10.21 -12.44 1.42
N PHE A 197 -10.04 -12.39 2.74
CA PHE A 197 -9.09 -13.22 3.50
C PHE A 197 -9.77 -14.37 4.25
N ALA A 198 -11.07 -14.60 4.07
CA ALA A 198 -11.81 -15.65 4.78
C ALA A 198 -11.25 -17.07 4.55
N ASP A 199 -10.68 -17.34 3.38
CA ASP A 199 -10.02 -18.61 3.04
C ASP A 199 -8.59 -18.72 3.61
N ARG A 200 -8.02 -17.60 4.09
CA ARG A 200 -6.65 -17.48 4.60
C ARG A 200 -6.60 -16.54 5.81
N PRO A 201 -7.31 -16.82 6.90
CA PRO A 201 -7.46 -15.89 8.03
C PRO A 201 -6.14 -15.54 8.74
N LYS A 202 -5.08 -16.32 8.54
CA LYS A 202 -3.75 -16.05 9.12
C LYS A 202 -2.99 -14.94 8.40
N ASP A 203 -3.41 -14.59 7.19
CA ASP A 203 -2.76 -13.57 6.36
C ASP A 203 -3.33 -12.15 6.65
N LEU A 204 -4.29 -12.02 7.57
CA LEU A 204 -4.91 -10.75 7.96
C LEU A 204 -4.87 -10.53 9.49
N SER A 205 -4.49 -9.31 9.89
CA SER A 205 -4.58 -8.82 11.26
C SER A 205 -5.12 -7.39 11.24
N VAL A 206 -5.99 -7.07 12.19
CA VAL A 206 -6.59 -5.73 12.33
C VAL A 206 -6.21 -5.16 13.68
N HIS A 207 -5.63 -3.97 13.65
CA HIS A 207 -5.24 -3.23 14.84
C HIS A 207 -6.15 -2.01 14.97
N ARG A 208 -7.16 -2.11 15.85
CA ARG A 208 -8.06 -1.01 16.15
C ARG A 208 -7.40 -0.05 17.12
N LEU A 209 -7.26 1.21 16.70
CA LEU A 209 -6.73 2.29 17.51
C LEU A 209 -7.88 3.07 18.13
N PHE A 210 -7.90 3.20 19.46
CA PHE A 210 -8.92 3.97 20.16
C PHE A 210 -8.31 4.78 21.30
N ARG A 211 -8.99 5.88 21.67
CA ARG A 211 -8.56 6.71 22.80
C ARG A 211 -9.30 6.28 24.05
N ASN A 212 -8.55 5.84 25.07
CA ASN A 212 -9.15 5.49 26.36
C ASN A 212 -9.56 6.78 27.09
N PRO A 213 -10.86 6.97 27.41
CA PRO A 213 -11.34 8.19 28.04
C PRO A 213 -10.85 8.38 29.48
N GLY A 214 -10.55 7.29 30.19
CA GLY A 214 -10.04 7.34 31.56
C GLY A 214 -8.56 7.70 31.64
N THR A 215 -7.75 7.23 30.70
CA THR A 215 -6.29 7.47 30.69
C THR A 215 -5.87 8.59 29.74
N GLY A 216 -6.73 8.97 28.79
CA GLY A 216 -6.45 9.92 27.71
C GLY A 216 -5.46 9.41 26.66
N ARG A 217 -4.98 8.17 26.79
CA ARG A 217 -3.96 7.56 25.91
C ARG A 217 -4.60 6.80 24.76
N THR A 218 -3.86 6.68 23.65
CA THR A 218 -4.22 5.77 22.56
C THR A 218 -3.85 4.34 22.97
N GLU A 219 -4.82 3.44 22.84
CA GLU A 219 -4.68 2.01 23.08
C GLU A 219 -4.97 1.24 21.78
N VAL A 220 -4.49 -0.01 21.72
CA VAL A 220 -4.65 -0.91 20.58
C VAL A 220 -5.47 -2.13 21.02
N ALA A 221 -6.45 -2.51 20.21
CA ALA A 221 -7.02 -3.86 20.23
C ALA A 221 -6.59 -4.58 18.94
N THR A 222 -6.08 -5.80 19.07
CA THR A 222 -5.61 -6.60 17.92
C THR A 222 -6.54 -7.78 17.71
N PHE A 223 -7.01 -7.93 16.48
CA PHE A 223 -7.86 -9.02 16.03
C PHE A 223 -7.13 -9.79 14.93
N THR A 224 -6.86 -11.08 15.17
CA THR A 224 -6.39 -11.99 14.12
C THR A 224 -7.54 -12.32 13.17
N GLY A 225 -7.26 -12.75 11.93
CA GLY A 225 -8.35 -13.11 11.01
C GLY A 225 -9.27 -14.22 11.51
N GLU A 226 -8.76 -15.14 12.35
CA GLU A 226 -9.59 -16.14 13.03
C GLU A 226 -10.60 -15.48 14.01
N ALA A 227 -10.15 -14.46 14.76
CA ALA A 227 -11.02 -13.69 15.65
C ALA A 227 -12.00 -12.79 14.88
N LEU A 228 -11.59 -12.24 13.73
CA LEU A 228 -12.42 -11.39 12.88
C LEU A 228 -13.61 -12.16 12.29
N ALA A 229 -13.38 -13.39 11.83
CA ALA A 229 -14.45 -14.26 11.34
C ALA A 229 -15.51 -14.54 12.42
N GLY A 230 -15.09 -14.68 13.68
CA GLY A 230 -15.99 -14.81 14.83
C GLY A 230 -16.70 -13.51 15.20
N ALA A 231 -15.99 -12.38 15.19
CA ALA A 231 -16.51 -11.06 15.53
C ALA A 231 -17.62 -10.59 14.58
N ARG A 232 -17.48 -10.88 13.28
CA ARG A 232 -18.49 -10.61 12.25
C ARG A 232 -19.81 -11.31 12.52
N ASN A 233 -19.77 -12.57 12.96
CA ASN A 233 -20.97 -13.34 13.30
C ASN A 233 -21.71 -12.79 14.54
N LEU A 234 -21.05 -11.94 15.33
CA LEU A 234 -21.57 -11.34 16.55
C LEU A 234 -21.92 -9.85 16.39
N ASP A 235 -21.81 -9.31 15.17
CA ASP A 235 -22.06 -7.89 14.84
C ASP A 235 -21.27 -6.92 15.75
N LEU A 236 -20.06 -7.32 16.15
CA LEU A 236 -19.20 -6.49 16.98
C LEU A 236 -18.61 -5.37 16.14
N GLU A 237 -18.65 -4.13 16.64
CA GLU A 237 -18.04 -2.99 15.94
C GLU A 237 -16.50 -3.09 15.99
N ILE A 238 -15.90 -3.48 14.86
CA ILE A 238 -14.45 -3.68 14.70
C ILE A 238 -13.73 -2.34 14.39
N ARG A 239 -14.48 -1.30 13.99
CA ARG A 239 -13.96 0.04 13.65
C ARG A 239 -13.64 0.89 14.87
#